data_AF-A0A225URZ8-F1
#
_entry.id   AF-A0A225URZ8-F1
#
_cell.length_a   1.000
_cell.length_b   1.000
_cell.length_c   1.000
_cell.angle_alpha   90.00
_cell.angle_beta   90.00
_cell.angle_gamma   90.00
#
_symmetry.space_group_name_H-M   'P 1'
#
loop_
_entity.id
_entity.type
_entity.pdbx_description
1 polymer ?
#
loop_
_entity_poly.entity_id
_entity_poly.type
_entity_poly.pdbx_seq_one_letter_code
_entity_poly.pdbx_strand_id
1 'polypeptide(L)'
;MGNQTFYGSGSQFIIDSSRKFTIVTQFLTSDNTATGDLVEIRRLFKQDDRVVPVPNSVWDGLTGANSITDSMCDASKKLFGDQNDHAAKGGLARMGKQMANGMTLAMSLWSDHAAYCLWLDSSYPAEADSSKPGVKRGTCPTSGGRPAEVEAQHPDATVKFMNIRVGDIDSTATVKFMNIRVGDIGSTY
;
A
#
# COMPACT_ATOMS: atom_id res chain seq x y z
N MET A 1 -0.44 -8.45 -4.61
CA MET A 1 -1.76 -8.12 -5.20
C MET A 1 -1.81 -8.21 -6.73
N GLY A 2 -0.66 -8.33 -7.41
CA GLY A 2 -0.57 -8.86 -8.78
C GLY A 2 -0.73 -7.86 -9.93
N ASN A 3 -1.15 -6.62 -9.67
CA ASN A 3 -1.04 -5.55 -10.65
C ASN A 3 0.40 -5.03 -10.73
N GLN A 4 1.09 -5.30 -11.85
CA GLN A 4 2.50 -4.93 -12.06
C GLN A 4 2.68 -3.62 -12.85
N THR A 5 1.61 -2.94 -13.26
CA THR A 5 1.66 -1.70 -14.06
C THR A 5 1.05 -0.49 -13.34
N PHE A 6 0.64 -0.66 -12.08
CA PHE A 6 0.05 0.42 -11.30
C PHE A 6 1.07 1.47 -10.83
N TYR A 7 2.21 1.03 -10.29
CA TYR A 7 3.22 1.92 -9.68
C TYR A 7 4.62 1.55 -10.19
N GLY A 8 5.37 2.54 -10.67
CA GLY A 8 6.75 2.35 -11.12
C GLY A 8 7.28 3.58 -11.86
N SER A 9 8.55 3.53 -12.27
CA SER A 9 9.22 4.67 -12.91
C SER A 9 8.90 4.75 -14.39
N GLY A 10 8.28 5.85 -14.82
CA GLY A 10 7.95 6.17 -16.21
C GLY A 10 6.45 6.23 -16.51
N SER A 11 6.12 6.86 -17.64
CA SER A 11 4.74 7.15 -18.05
C SER A 11 3.88 5.94 -18.41
N GLN A 12 4.48 4.75 -18.52
CA GLN A 12 3.77 3.49 -18.73
C GLN A 12 3.05 2.98 -17.47
N PHE A 13 3.40 3.51 -16.28
CA PHE A 13 2.73 3.19 -15.03
C PHE A 13 1.58 4.16 -14.76
N ILE A 14 0.53 3.68 -14.08
CA ILE A 14 -0.62 4.53 -13.71
C ILE A 14 -0.19 5.66 -12.77
N ILE A 15 0.67 5.33 -11.80
CA ILE A 15 1.40 6.23 -10.91
C ILE A 15 2.88 6.17 -11.29
N ASP A 16 3.37 7.23 -11.90
CA ASP A 16 4.76 7.38 -12.32
C ASP A 16 5.64 7.84 -11.14
N SER A 17 6.43 6.94 -10.58
CA SER A 17 7.30 7.23 -9.42
C SER A 17 8.49 8.13 -9.75
N SER A 18 8.77 8.44 -11.03
CA SER A 18 9.81 9.40 -11.43
C SER A 18 9.39 10.85 -11.20
N ARG A 19 8.10 11.07 -10.88
CA ARG A 19 7.48 12.38 -10.68
C ARG A 19 6.82 12.46 -9.30
N LYS A 20 6.56 13.66 -8.83
CA LYS A 20 5.84 13.88 -7.56
C LYS A 20 4.39 13.39 -7.67
N PHE A 21 3.87 12.87 -6.59
CA PHE A 21 2.47 12.50 -6.42
C PHE A 21 2.07 12.66 -4.94
N THR A 22 0.77 12.68 -4.69
CA THR A 22 0.18 12.73 -3.35
C THR A 22 -0.36 11.35 -3.01
N ILE A 23 -0.19 10.96 -1.74
CA ILE A 23 -0.77 9.74 -1.16
C ILE A 23 -1.84 10.18 -0.15
N VAL A 24 -3.05 9.65 -0.26
CA VAL A 24 -4.14 9.86 0.70
C VAL A 24 -4.45 8.53 1.37
N THR A 25 -4.42 8.49 2.70
CA THR A 25 -4.79 7.31 3.49
C THR A 25 -5.96 7.67 4.40
N GLN A 26 -7.00 6.86 4.38
CA GLN A 26 -8.20 7.03 5.19
C GLN A 26 -8.34 5.83 6.12
N PHE A 27 -8.75 6.09 7.35
CA PHE A 27 -8.93 5.10 8.40
C PHE A 27 -10.40 5.12 8.79
N LEU A 28 -11.19 4.19 8.25
CA LEU A 28 -12.63 4.16 8.41
C LEU A 28 -13.01 3.27 9.58
N THR A 29 -13.96 3.75 10.38
CA THR A 29 -14.49 3.04 11.54
C THR A 29 -15.87 2.43 11.24
N SER A 30 -16.25 1.44 12.04
CA SER A 30 -17.48 0.65 11.86
C SER A 30 -18.77 1.47 11.82
N ASP A 31 -18.78 2.64 12.48
CA ASP A 31 -19.94 3.54 12.59
C ASP A 31 -19.67 4.94 12.03
N ASN A 32 -18.54 5.16 11.36
CA ASN A 32 -18.06 6.45 10.86
C ASN A 32 -17.88 7.51 11.97
N THR A 33 -17.65 7.10 13.21
CA THR A 33 -17.29 8.00 14.31
C THR A 33 -15.83 7.81 14.73
N ALA A 34 -15.28 8.76 15.50
CA ALA A 34 -13.94 8.62 16.06
C ALA A 34 -13.84 7.53 17.15
N THR A 35 -14.97 6.98 17.62
CA THR A 35 -15.02 5.99 18.70
C THR A 35 -15.30 4.56 18.21
N GLY A 36 -15.73 4.38 16.96
CA GLY A 36 -15.94 3.07 16.37
C GLY A 36 -14.62 2.31 16.17
N ASP A 37 -14.70 0.98 16.07
CA ASP A 37 -13.54 0.15 15.75
C ASP A 37 -13.07 0.43 14.32
N LEU A 38 -11.74 0.46 14.09
CA LEU A 38 -11.15 0.54 12.76
C LEU A 38 -11.52 -0.72 11.94
N VAL A 39 -12.11 -0.53 10.75
CA VAL A 39 -12.58 -1.63 9.88
C VAL A 39 -11.98 -1.61 8.48
N GLU A 40 -11.54 -0.45 7.99
CA GLU A 40 -10.98 -0.32 6.64
C GLU A 40 -9.87 0.74 6.62
N ILE A 41 -8.73 0.40 6.01
CA ILE A 41 -7.70 1.37 5.63
C ILE A 41 -7.73 1.51 4.11
N ARG A 42 -8.19 2.67 3.64
CA ARG A 42 -8.33 2.99 2.22
C ARG A 42 -7.19 3.87 1.74
N ARG A 43 -6.78 3.68 0.49
CA ARG A 43 -5.67 4.40 -0.14
C ARG A 43 -6.07 4.97 -1.49
N LEU A 44 -5.72 6.23 -1.72
CA LEU A 44 -5.80 6.89 -3.02
C LEU A 44 -4.47 7.57 -3.35
N PHE A 45 -4.25 7.79 -4.64
CA PHE A 45 -3.12 8.55 -5.16
C PHE A 45 -3.64 9.73 -5.98
N LYS A 46 -2.92 10.84 -5.95
CA LYS A 46 -3.12 11.94 -6.89
C LYS A 46 -1.81 12.23 -7.61
N GLN A 47 -1.82 12.16 -8.92
CA GLN A 47 -0.69 12.58 -9.75
C GLN A 47 -1.22 13.44 -10.87
N ASP A 48 -0.66 14.65 -11.00
CA ASP A 48 -1.26 15.72 -11.81
C ASP A 48 -2.72 15.94 -11.38
N ASP A 49 -3.65 16.06 -12.32
CA ASP A 49 -5.08 16.24 -12.04
C ASP A 49 -5.86 14.93 -11.87
N ARG A 50 -5.18 13.78 -11.93
CA ARG A 50 -5.80 12.47 -11.80
C ARG A 50 -5.81 12.04 -10.33
N VAL A 51 -6.99 11.68 -9.83
CA VAL A 51 -7.14 10.91 -8.58
C VAL A 51 -7.39 9.46 -8.95
N VAL A 52 -6.59 8.56 -8.40
CA VAL A 52 -6.57 7.15 -8.75
C VAL A 52 -6.69 6.31 -7.48
N PRO A 53 -7.72 5.44 -7.36
CA PRO A 53 -7.81 4.49 -6.26
C PRO A 53 -6.77 3.37 -6.43
N VAL A 54 -6.48 2.64 -5.35
CA VAL A 54 -5.76 1.36 -5.46
C VAL A 54 -6.56 0.42 -6.37
N PRO A 55 -5.91 -0.29 -7.32
CA PRO A 55 -6.60 -1.26 -8.15
C PRO A 55 -6.97 -2.49 -7.34
N ASN A 56 -8.04 -3.17 -7.76
CA ASN A 56 -8.39 -4.48 -7.20
C ASN A 56 -7.26 -5.50 -7.43
N SER A 57 -7.14 -6.47 -6.53
CA SER A 57 -6.29 -7.64 -6.74
C SER A 57 -6.68 -8.38 -8.03
N VAL A 58 -5.69 -8.93 -8.72
CA VAL A 58 -5.88 -9.78 -9.91
C VAL A 58 -5.89 -11.27 -9.57
N TRP A 59 -5.65 -11.63 -8.31
CA TRP A 59 -5.59 -13.02 -7.87
C TRP A 59 -6.98 -13.56 -7.52
N ASP A 60 -7.24 -14.79 -7.93
CA ASP A 60 -8.43 -15.54 -7.55
C ASP A 60 -8.56 -15.63 -6.02
N GLY A 61 -9.77 -15.39 -5.52
CA GLY A 61 -10.03 -15.32 -4.07
C GLY A 61 -9.75 -13.96 -3.42
N LEU A 62 -9.22 -12.99 -4.17
CA LEU A 62 -9.04 -11.60 -3.73
C LEU A 62 -9.74 -10.58 -4.64
N THR A 63 -10.68 -11.03 -5.47
CA THR A 63 -11.44 -10.17 -6.37
C THR A 63 -12.14 -9.04 -5.60
N GLY A 64 -11.96 -7.80 -6.05
CA GLY A 64 -12.52 -6.61 -5.40
C GLY A 64 -11.73 -6.09 -4.18
N ALA A 65 -10.66 -6.76 -3.77
CA ALA A 65 -9.80 -6.28 -2.68
C ALA A 65 -8.91 -5.11 -3.16
N ASN A 66 -9.25 -3.89 -2.75
CA ASN A 66 -8.47 -2.67 -2.99
C ASN A 66 -8.21 -1.82 -1.73
N SER A 67 -8.61 -2.30 -0.57
CA SER A 67 -8.35 -1.69 0.74
C SER A 67 -7.96 -2.76 1.76
N ILE A 68 -7.45 -2.33 2.92
CA ILE A 68 -7.10 -3.25 4.00
C ILE A 68 -8.30 -3.40 4.91
N THR A 69 -8.85 -4.60 4.96
CA THR A 69 -9.87 -5.07 5.91
C THR A 69 -9.36 -6.36 6.56
N ASP A 70 -9.90 -6.74 7.72
CA ASP A 70 -9.55 -8.05 8.32
C ASP A 70 -9.86 -9.21 7.35
N SER A 71 -10.97 -9.14 6.60
CA SER A 71 -11.31 -10.15 5.58
C SER A 71 -10.31 -10.23 4.43
N MET A 72 -9.77 -9.09 3.98
CA MET A 72 -8.71 -9.05 2.98
C MET A 72 -7.41 -9.64 3.54
N CYS A 73 -7.05 -9.31 4.78
CA CYS A 73 -5.90 -9.89 5.46
C CYS A 73 -6.03 -11.41 5.54
N ASP A 74 -7.16 -11.94 6.00
CA ASP A 74 -7.38 -13.39 6.12
C ASP A 74 -7.27 -14.10 4.77
N ALA A 75 -7.97 -13.59 3.74
CA ALA A 75 -7.98 -14.17 2.41
C ALA A 75 -6.59 -14.13 1.76
N SER A 76 -5.88 -13.00 1.88
CA SER A 76 -4.55 -12.83 1.27
C SER A 76 -3.51 -13.68 1.97
N LYS A 77 -3.54 -13.77 3.30
CA LYS A 77 -2.64 -14.63 4.07
C LYS A 77 -2.84 -16.10 3.73
N LYS A 78 -4.09 -16.55 3.59
CA LYS A 78 -4.39 -17.91 3.14
C LYS A 78 -3.89 -18.17 1.71
N LEU A 79 -4.14 -17.25 0.77
CA LEU A 79 -3.73 -17.40 -0.62
C LEU A 79 -2.20 -17.44 -0.78
N PHE A 80 -1.48 -16.60 -0.04
CA PHE A 80 -0.02 -16.52 -0.12
C PHE A 80 0.69 -17.57 0.75
N GLY A 81 -0.05 -18.36 1.54
CA GLY A 81 0.52 -19.36 2.45
C GLY A 81 1.22 -18.76 3.67
N ASP A 82 0.87 -17.53 4.04
CA ASP A 82 1.43 -16.82 5.18
C ASP A 82 0.63 -17.11 6.47
N GLN A 83 1.32 -17.15 7.61
CA GLN A 83 0.66 -17.13 8.91
C GLN A 83 -0.06 -15.77 9.12
N ASN A 84 -1.31 -15.83 9.57
CA ASN A 84 -2.09 -14.64 9.90
C ASN A 84 -1.85 -14.15 11.34
N ASP A 85 -0.63 -13.70 11.60
CA ASP A 85 -0.25 -13.13 12.90
C ASP A 85 -0.93 -11.77 13.17
N HIS A 86 -1.41 -11.09 12.12
CA HIS A 86 -2.23 -9.88 12.24
C HIS A 86 -3.54 -10.16 13.01
N ALA A 87 -4.29 -11.17 12.58
CA ALA A 87 -5.51 -11.58 13.28
C ALA A 87 -5.20 -12.10 14.70
N ALA A 88 -4.13 -12.89 14.87
CA ALA A 88 -3.70 -13.40 16.18
C ALA A 88 -3.38 -12.27 17.17
N LYS A 89 -2.90 -11.12 16.68
CA LYS A 89 -2.64 -9.93 17.49
C LYS A 89 -3.87 -9.06 17.73
N GLY A 90 -5.03 -9.35 17.13
CA GLY A 90 -6.28 -8.61 17.34
C GLY A 90 -6.70 -7.71 16.17
N GLY A 91 -6.07 -7.87 15.01
CA GLY A 91 -6.51 -7.28 13.74
C GLY A 91 -6.60 -5.75 13.73
N LEU A 92 -7.44 -5.24 12.84
CA LEU A 92 -7.65 -3.79 12.69
C LEU A 92 -8.24 -3.16 13.94
N ALA A 93 -9.14 -3.84 14.66
CA ALA A 93 -9.72 -3.31 15.89
C ALA A 93 -8.64 -2.97 16.94
N ARG A 94 -7.63 -3.84 17.13
CA ARG A 94 -6.52 -3.51 18.04
C ARG A 94 -5.62 -2.41 17.50
N MET A 95 -5.36 -2.37 16.19
CA MET A 95 -4.62 -1.27 15.57
C MET A 95 -5.33 0.08 15.78
N GLY A 96 -6.65 0.13 15.57
CA GLY A 96 -7.49 1.31 15.81
C GLY A 96 -7.42 1.80 17.26
N LYS A 97 -7.44 0.88 18.23
CA LYS A 97 -7.25 1.22 19.66
C LYS A 97 -5.89 1.85 19.95
N GLN A 98 -4.82 1.42 19.28
CA GLN A 98 -3.51 2.07 19.42
C GLN A 98 -3.48 3.44 18.76
N MET A 99 -4.13 3.60 17.60
CA MET A 99 -4.25 4.90 16.94
C MET A 99 -5.01 5.91 17.80
N ALA A 100 -6.08 5.49 18.48
CA ALA A 100 -6.87 6.34 19.37
C ALA A 100 -6.07 6.87 20.57
N ASN A 101 -5.01 6.16 21.00
CA ASN A 101 -4.10 6.62 22.06
C ASN A 101 -3.06 7.64 21.56
N GLY A 102 -3.07 7.98 20.27
CA GLY A 102 -2.06 8.82 19.64
C GLY A 102 -0.84 8.01 19.18
N MET A 103 -0.33 8.37 18.01
CA MET A 103 0.89 7.80 17.43
C MET A 103 1.85 8.91 17.02
N THR A 104 3.15 8.60 16.96
CA THR A 104 4.18 9.52 16.47
C THR A 104 4.44 9.27 15.00
N LEU A 105 4.48 10.32 14.18
CA LEU A 105 4.89 10.25 12.78
C LEU A 105 6.41 10.09 12.68
N ALA A 106 6.87 9.02 12.02
CA ALA A 106 8.27 8.81 11.68
C ALA A 106 8.48 8.89 10.17
N MET A 107 9.55 9.56 9.74
CA MET A 107 9.99 9.65 8.34
C MET A 107 11.44 9.16 8.27
N SER A 108 11.75 8.25 7.35
CA SER A 108 13.07 7.62 7.26
C SER A 108 13.45 7.26 5.83
N LEU A 109 14.75 7.07 5.63
CA LEU A 109 15.39 6.50 4.44
C LEU A 109 16.47 5.54 4.94
N TRP A 110 16.48 4.30 4.47
CA TRP A 110 17.31 3.24 5.03
C TRP A 110 17.62 2.13 4.01
N SER A 111 18.75 1.46 4.20
CA SER A 111 19.12 0.19 3.56
C SER A 111 18.84 -0.97 4.53
N ASP A 112 18.42 -2.12 4.01
CA ASP A 112 18.06 -3.28 4.83
C ASP A 112 19.22 -4.28 4.91
N HIS A 113 19.87 -4.36 6.07
CA HIS A 113 20.97 -5.32 6.30
C HIS A 113 20.51 -6.76 6.53
N ALA A 114 19.23 -7.01 6.79
CA ALA A 114 18.72 -8.34 7.11
C ALA A 114 18.21 -9.07 5.86
N ALA A 115 17.43 -8.37 5.03
CA ALA A 115 16.75 -8.97 3.88
C ALA A 115 16.91 -8.17 2.58
N TYR A 116 17.82 -7.20 2.54
CA TYR A 116 18.21 -6.45 1.33
C TYR A 116 17.03 -5.80 0.59
N CYS A 117 15.96 -5.44 1.32
CA CYS A 117 14.71 -4.90 0.78
C CYS A 117 13.97 -5.83 -0.20
N LEU A 118 14.39 -7.11 -0.32
CA LEU A 118 13.78 -8.05 -1.27
C LEU A 118 12.29 -8.28 -0.99
N TRP A 119 11.89 -8.21 0.27
CA TRP A 119 10.50 -8.32 0.71
C TRP A 119 9.61 -7.16 0.22
N LEU A 120 10.20 -6.05 -0.22
CA LEU A 120 9.52 -4.87 -0.74
C LEU A 120 9.51 -4.83 -2.27
N ASP A 121 10.64 -5.06 -2.94
CA ASP A 121 10.81 -4.75 -4.37
C ASP A 121 11.31 -5.90 -5.26
N SER A 122 11.47 -7.11 -4.72
CA SER A 122 11.97 -8.28 -5.44
C SER A 122 11.05 -9.50 -5.29
N SER A 123 11.58 -10.71 -5.49
CA SER A 123 10.95 -11.96 -5.07
C SER A 123 11.42 -12.31 -3.65
N TYR A 124 10.48 -12.63 -2.76
CA TYR A 124 10.82 -13.00 -1.39
C TYR A 124 9.90 -14.11 -0.83
N PRO A 125 10.44 -15.21 -0.28
CA PRO A 125 11.88 -15.54 -0.15
C PRO A 125 12.62 -15.61 -1.51
N ALA A 126 13.93 -15.35 -1.51
CA ALA A 126 14.70 -15.12 -2.74
C ALA A 126 14.78 -16.37 -3.65
N GLU A 127 14.74 -17.55 -3.03
CA GLU A 127 14.79 -18.87 -3.63
C GLU A 127 13.41 -19.44 -3.99
N ALA A 128 12.33 -18.77 -3.59
CA ALA A 128 10.97 -19.22 -3.88
C ALA A 128 10.62 -18.99 -5.36
N ASP A 129 9.80 -19.86 -5.91
CA ASP A 129 9.26 -19.71 -7.26
C ASP A 129 8.43 -18.42 -7.36
N SER A 130 8.94 -17.46 -8.15
CA SER A 130 8.33 -16.14 -8.35
C SER A 130 6.94 -16.17 -8.98
N SER A 131 6.52 -17.29 -9.57
CA SER A 131 5.16 -17.45 -10.10
C SER A 131 4.12 -17.71 -9.01
N LYS A 132 4.55 -18.11 -7.80
CA LYS A 132 3.63 -18.36 -6.69
C LYS A 132 3.02 -17.04 -6.17
N PRO A 133 1.72 -17.02 -5.87
CA PRO A 133 1.06 -15.86 -5.29
C PRO A 133 1.79 -15.37 -4.02
N GLY A 134 2.07 -14.07 -3.96
CA GLY A 134 2.71 -13.42 -2.81
C GLY A 134 4.25 -13.39 -2.83
N VAL A 135 4.91 -14.18 -3.69
CA VAL A 135 6.38 -14.21 -3.76
C VAL A 135 6.92 -12.96 -4.47
N LYS A 136 6.45 -12.66 -5.68
CA LYS A 136 6.91 -11.50 -6.46
C LYS A 136 6.28 -10.19 -5.94
N ARG A 137 7.11 -9.31 -5.37
CA ARG A 137 6.73 -7.98 -4.83
C ARG A 137 7.18 -6.82 -5.70
N GLY A 138 8.22 -7.01 -6.52
CA GLY A 138 8.63 -6.02 -7.53
C GLY A 138 9.49 -6.64 -8.63
N THR A 139 10.24 -5.78 -9.33
CA THR A 139 11.05 -6.16 -10.50
C THR A 139 12.55 -6.19 -10.22
N CYS A 140 12.99 -5.80 -9.02
CA CYS A 140 14.40 -5.82 -8.64
C CYS A 140 14.93 -7.27 -8.61
N PRO A 141 16.17 -7.54 -9.06
CA PRO A 141 16.74 -8.87 -9.00
C PRO A 141 16.99 -9.29 -7.55
N THR A 142 16.91 -10.60 -7.28
CA THR A 142 17.15 -11.17 -5.94
C THR A 142 18.60 -11.06 -5.47
N SER A 143 19.53 -10.73 -6.39
CA SER A 143 20.94 -10.48 -6.09
C SER A 143 21.23 -9.03 -5.67
N GLY A 144 20.24 -8.13 -5.72
CA GLY A 144 20.41 -6.71 -5.41
C GLY A 144 20.19 -6.35 -3.95
N GLY A 145 20.22 -5.04 -3.64
CA GLY A 145 19.81 -4.48 -2.35
C GLY A 145 20.82 -4.59 -1.21
N ARG A 146 22.02 -5.12 -1.47
CA ARG A 146 23.10 -5.22 -0.47
C ARG A 146 23.50 -3.81 -0.01
N PRO A 147 23.47 -3.50 1.30
CA PRO A 147 23.69 -2.14 1.81
C PRO A 147 24.97 -1.49 1.30
N ALA A 148 26.09 -2.20 1.37
CA ALA A 148 27.39 -1.68 0.90
C ALA A 148 27.40 -1.33 -0.60
N GLU A 149 26.64 -2.07 -1.42
CA GLU A 149 26.53 -1.79 -2.86
C GLU A 149 25.59 -0.60 -3.11
N VAL A 150 24.42 -0.58 -2.46
CA VAL A 150 23.42 0.49 -2.59
C VAL A 150 23.98 1.83 -2.10
N GLU A 151 24.68 1.85 -0.97
CA GLU A 151 25.28 3.05 -0.38
C GLU A 151 26.41 3.60 -1.25
N ALA A 152 27.19 2.72 -1.90
CA ALA A 152 28.24 3.12 -2.83
C ALA A 152 27.69 3.62 -4.17
N GLN A 153 26.61 3.02 -4.67
CA GLN A 153 26.00 3.36 -5.96
C GLN A 153 25.07 4.57 -5.89
N HIS A 154 24.44 4.80 -4.74
CA HIS A 154 23.45 5.86 -4.52
C HIS A 154 23.73 6.69 -3.26
N PRO A 155 24.95 7.24 -3.10
CA PRO A 155 25.33 7.99 -1.91
C PRO A 155 24.55 9.31 -1.75
N ASP A 156 23.96 9.80 -2.83
CA ASP A 156 23.16 11.03 -2.90
C ASP A 156 21.64 10.75 -2.96
N ALA A 157 21.22 9.51 -2.72
CA ALA A 157 19.80 9.16 -2.64
C ALA A 157 19.09 10.03 -1.60
N THR A 158 17.98 10.65 -2.00
CA THR A 158 17.16 11.49 -1.12
C THR A 158 15.68 11.18 -1.30
N VAL A 159 14.91 11.36 -0.22
CA VAL A 159 13.44 11.33 -0.25
C VAL A 159 12.91 12.67 0.27
N LYS A 160 11.85 13.17 -0.36
CA LYS A 160 11.19 14.42 0.03
C LYS A 160 9.74 14.14 0.42
N PHE A 161 9.46 14.20 1.72
CA PHE A 161 8.10 14.24 2.25
C PHE A 161 7.67 15.69 2.39
N MET A 162 6.54 16.07 1.81
CA MET A 162 6.08 17.46 1.80
C MET A 162 4.55 17.55 1.77
N ASN A 163 4.01 18.72 2.13
CA ASN A 163 2.57 18.99 2.14
C ASN A 163 1.78 17.95 2.96
N ILE A 164 2.31 17.60 4.13
CA ILE A 164 1.68 16.68 5.09
C ILE A 164 0.42 17.34 5.64
N ARG A 165 -0.71 16.62 5.59
CA ARG A 165 -2.02 17.08 6.06
C ARG A 165 -2.70 15.95 6.80
N VAL A 166 -3.38 16.29 7.90
CA VAL A 166 -4.20 15.39 8.71
C VAL A 166 -5.48 16.13 9.04
N GLY A 167 -6.61 15.45 8.97
CA GLY A 167 -7.93 16.01 9.23
C GLY A 167 -9.02 14.99 8.96
N ASP A 168 -10.25 15.45 8.96
CA ASP A 168 -11.42 14.62 8.67
C ASP A 168 -11.31 13.96 7.29
N ILE A 169 -11.99 12.83 7.13
CA ILE A 169 -12.09 12.14 5.85
C ILE A 169 -12.53 13.13 4.77
N ASP A 170 -11.84 13.08 3.63
CA ASP A 170 -12.06 13.95 2.46
C ASP A 170 -11.74 15.45 2.62
N SER A 171 -11.21 15.89 3.78
CA SER A 171 -10.82 17.30 3.99
C SER A 171 -9.42 17.67 3.51
N THR A 172 -8.55 16.68 3.25
CA THR A 172 -7.11 16.93 3.07
C THR A 172 -6.67 17.07 1.61
N ALA A 173 -7.45 16.52 0.67
CA ALA A 173 -7.25 16.72 -0.75
C ALA A 173 -8.27 17.74 -1.26
N THR A 174 -7.83 18.78 -1.97
CA THR A 174 -8.68 19.80 -2.58
C THR A 174 -9.57 19.28 -3.73
N VAL A 175 -9.76 17.97 -3.82
CA VAL A 175 -10.60 17.30 -4.80
C VAL A 175 -11.84 16.85 -4.06
N LYS A 176 -13.01 17.39 -4.42
CA LYS A 176 -14.29 16.80 -4.00
C LYS A 176 -14.30 15.38 -4.55
N PHE A 177 -14.14 14.41 -3.66
CA PHE A 177 -14.30 13.00 -4.02
C PHE A 177 -15.76 12.83 -4.42
N MET A 178 -16.02 12.63 -5.71
CA MET A 178 -17.32 12.14 -6.14
C MET A 178 -17.49 10.79 -5.45
N ASN A 179 -18.57 10.62 -4.70
CA ASN A 179 -18.94 9.36 -4.06
C ASN A 179 -19.13 8.30 -5.15
N ILE A 180 -18.04 7.69 -5.65
CA ILE A 180 -18.11 6.53 -6.53
C ILE A 180 -18.50 5.38 -5.61
N ARG A 181 -19.81 5.13 -5.51
CA ARG A 181 -20.32 3.86 -5.00
C ARG A 181 -19.89 2.79 -6.00
N VAL A 182 -19.60 1.59 -5.50
CA VAL A 182 -19.16 0.41 -6.28
C VAL A 182 -20.23 -0.10 -7.29
N GLY A 183 -21.25 0.71 -7.61
CA GLY A 183 -22.29 0.40 -8.61
C GLY A 183 -22.34 1.36 -9.82
N ASP A 184 -21.56 2.45 -9.84
CA ASP A 184 -21.69 3.47 -10.91
C ASP A 184 -20.76 3.25 -12.12
N ILE A 185 -20.01 2.14 -12.15
CA ILE A 185 -19.24 1.73 -13.34
C ILE A 185 -20.11 0.81 -14.19
N GLY A 186 -21.23 1.33 -14.66
CA GLY A 186 -22.16 0.65 -15.55
C GLY A 186 -22.52 1.55 -16.72
N SER A 187 -22.07 1.16 -17.92
CA SER A 187 -22.53 1.64 -19.22
C SER A 187 -22.23 3.11 -19.58
N THR A 188 -21.15 3.34 -20.31
CA THR A 188 -21.23 4.18 -21.51
C THR A 188 -20.11 3.79 -22.48
N TYR A 189 -20.56 3.22 -23.61
CA TYR A 189 -19.86 2.63 -24.77
C TYR A 189 -19.27 1.24 -24.59
#